data_AF-A0A7V3CW40-F1
#
_entry.id   AF-A0A7V3CW40-F1
#
_cell.length_a   1.000
_cell.length_b   1.000
_cell.length_c   1.000
_cell.angle_alpha   90.00
_cell.angle_beta   90.00
_cell.angle_gamma   90.00
#
_symmetry.space_group_name_H-M   'P 1'
#
loop_
_entity.id
_entity.type
_entity.pdbx_description
1 polymer ?
#
loop_
_entity_poly.entity_id
_entity_poly.type
_entity_poly.pdbx_seq_one_letter_code
_entity_poly.pdbx_strand_id
1 'polypeptide(L)'
;MKKTVLISAVLLMFSSIFLSLSFAQQEEEQIRYYQMEPLDDSLFIQIQEALFIDPPDPKAEIIVDLRDANNQTISIKSALYPMLALPAEMRARIITYPF
;
A
#
# COMPACT_ATOMS: atom_id res chain seq x y z
N MET A 1 21.09 49.32 -9.33
CA MET A 1 22.00 48.16 -9.35
C MET A 1 21.89 47.29 -8.10
N LYS A 2 22.19 47.77 -6.88
CA LYS A 2 22.08 46.92 -5.67
C LYS A 2 20.66 46.42 -5.36
N LYS A 3 19.64 47.29 -5.52
CA LYS A 3 18.22 46.93 -5.32
C LYS A 3 17.70 45.92 -6.36
N THR A 4 18.09 46.06 -7.62
CA THR A 4 17.71 45.13 -8.70
C THR A 4 18.34 43.76 -8.53
N VAL A 5 19.59 43.70 -8.04
CA VAL A 5 20.27 42.43 -7.69
C VAL A 5 19.62 41.74 -6.49
N LEU A 6 19.19 42.51 -5.50
CA LEU A 6 18.44 41.96 -4.35
C LEU A 6 17.11 41.36 -4.79
N ILE A 7 16.36 42.08 -5.64
CA ILE A 7 15.07 41.60 -6.17
C ILE A 7 15.26 40.33 -7.00
N SER A 8 16.29 40.27 -7.86
CA SER A 8 16.56 39.06 -8.65
C SER A 8 16.96 37.86 -7.77
N ALA A 9 17.73 38.10 -6.70
CA ALA A 9 18.13 37.04 -5.77
C ALA A 9 16.91 36.47 -5.01
N VAL A 10 16.00 37.34 -4.56
CA VAL A 10 14.76 36.93 -3.92
C VAL A 10 13.88 36.13 -4.90
N LEU A 11 13.76 36.59 -6.15
CA LEU A 11 12.97 35.89 -7.17
C LEU A 11 13.51 34.48 -7.47
N LEU A 12 14.84 34.35 -7.58
CA LEU A 12 15.53 33.07 -7.75
C LEU A 12 15.28 32.12 -6.57
N MET A 13 15.34 32.66 -5.35
CA MET A 13 15.08 31.88 -4.14
C MET A 13 13.64 31.36 -4.11
N PHE A 14 12.64 32.20 -4.41
CA PHE A 14 11.25 31.75 -4.53
C PHE A 14 11.08 30.70 -5.63
N SER A 15 11.69 30.89 -6.80
CA SER A 15 11.61 29.93 -7.91
C SER A 15 12.15 28.54 -7.54
N SER A 16 13.23 28.47 -6.76
CA SER A 16 13.78 27.18 -6.30
C SER A 16 12.84 26.41 -5.37
N ILE A 17 12.08 27.14 -4.52
CA ILE A 17 11.10 26.54 -3.61
C ILE A 17 9.92 25.96 -4.41
N PHE A 18 9.41 26.69 -5.41
CA PHE A 18 8.33 26.19 -6.27
C PHE A 18 8.72 24.95 -7.06
N LEU A 19 9.95 24.88 -7.57
CA LEU A 19 10.48 23.68 -8.24
C LEU A 19 10.54 22.48 -7.28
N SER A 20 10.98 22.67 -6.03
CA SER A 20 11.04 21.58 -5.04
C SER A 20 9.68 21.04 -4.61
N LEU A 21 8.65 21.89 -4.57
CA LEU A 21 7.29 21.48 -4.21
C LEU A 21 6.63 20.63 -5.30
N SER A 22 6.96 20.85 -6.58
CA SER A 22 6.43 20.03 -7.68
C SER A 22 6.93 18.59 -7.63
N PHE A 23 8.19 18.35 -7.23
CA PHE A 23 8.74 16.99 -7.13
C PHE A 23 8.23 16.18 -5.93
N ALA A 24 7.70 16.83 -4.89
CA ALA A 24 7.13 16.16 -3.73
C ALA A 24 5.75 15.53 -3.99
N GLN A 25 5.05 15.96 -5.05
CA GLN A 25 3.75 15.40 -5.44
C GLN A 25 3.85 14.21 -6.41
N GLN A 26 5.05 13.80 -6.81
CA GLN A 26 5.25 12.77 -7.84
C GLN A 26 5.25 11.33 -7.32
N GLU A 27 5.16 11.11 -6.00
CA GLU A 27 4.87 9.78 -5.46
C GLU A 27 3.36 9.58 -5.49
N GLU A 28 2.82 9.21 -6.65
CA GLU A 28 1.59 8.43 -6.68
C GLU A 28 1.89 7.17 -5.88
N GLU A 29 1.48 7.15 -4.61
CA GLU A 29 1.58 6.00 -3.74
C GLU A 29 0.92 4.83 -4.46
N GLN A 30 1.74 3.92 -5.00
CA GLN A 30 1.28 2.87 -5.90
C GLN A 30 0.18 2.08 -5.17
N ILE A 31 -1.05 2.24 -5.64
CA ILE A 31 -2.22 1.58 -5.06
C ILE A 31 -2.07 0.08 -5.39
N ARG A 32 -1.53 -0.65 -4.42
CA ARG A 32 -1.28 -2.08 -4.50
C ARG A 32 -2.44 -2.82 -3.85
N TYR A 33 -3.64 -2.69 -4.43
CA TYR A 33 -4.69 -3.64 -4.13
C TYR A 33 -4.33 -4.95 -4.82
N TYR A 34 -4.38 -6.03 -4.07
CA TYR A 34 -4.05 -7.36 -4.55
C TYR A 34 -5.27 -8.23 -4.33
N GLN A 35 -6.01 -8.54 -5.40
CA GLN A 35 -6.94 -9.67 -5.38
C GLN A 35 -6.09 -10.92 -5.49
N MET A 36 -6.18 -11.80 -4.49
CA MET A 36 -5.61 -13.13 -4.59
C MET A 36 -6.40 -13.89 -5.66
N GLU A 37 -5.88 -13.96 -6.89
CA GLU A 37 -6.25 -15.05 -7.78
C GLU A 37 -5.59 -16.33 -7.25
N PRO A 38 -6.36 -17.38 -6.90
CA PRO A 38 -5.78 -18.56 -6.28
C PRO A 38 -4.85 -19.28 -7.25
N LEU A 39 -3.57 -19.37 -6.90
CA LEU A 39 -2.66 -20.39 -7.44
C LEU A 39 -3.01 -21.79 -6.92
N ASP A 40 -3.71 -21.85 -5.78
CA ASP A 40 -4.16 -23.04 -5.08
C ASP A 40 -5.31 -22.62 -4.12
N ASP A 41 -6.54 -23.06 -4.39
CA ASP A 41 -7.74 -22.75 -3.59
C ASP A 41 -7.57 -23.08 -2.09
N SER A 42 -6.63 -23.97 -1.77
CA SER A 42 -6.29 -24.36 -0.41
C SER A 42 -5.72 -23.21 0.42
N LEU A 43 -4.87 -22.36 -0.14
CA LEU A 43 -4.26 -21.24 0.60
C LEU A 43 -5.32 -20.21 1.01
N PHE A 44 -6.32 -20.02 0.15
CA PHE A 44 -7.41 -19.10 0.37
C PHE A 44 -8.29 -19.50 1.57
N ILE A 45 -8.58 -20.81 1.69
CA ILE A 45 -9.28 -21.36 2.85
C ILE A 45 -8.41 -21.29 4.11
N GLN A 46 -7.13 -21.66 4.00
CA GLN A 46 -6.18 -21.63 5.13
C GLN A 46 -6.02 -20.24 5.74
N ILE A 47 -6.03 -19.17 4.93
CA ILE A 47 -5.98 -17.78 5.41
C ILE A 47 -7.22 -17.47 6.25
N GLN A 48 -8.41 -17.87 5.80
CA GLN A 48 -9.65 -17.63 6.52
C GLN A 48 -9.71 -18.42 7.84
N GLU A 49 -9.28 -19.69 7.82
CA GLU A 49 -9.16 -20.51 9.03
C GLU A 49 -8.16 -19.92 10.02
N ALA A 50 -7.01 -19.43 9.56
CA ALA A 50 -6.00 -18.78 10.40
C ALA A 50 -6.52 -17.47 11.04
N LEU A 51 -7.49 -16.82 10.41
CA LEU A 51 -8.19 -15.64 10.94
C LEU A 51 -9.45 -16.02 11.72
N PHE A 52 -9.65 -17.30 12.03
CA PHE A 52 -10.79 -17.83 12.77
C PHE A 52 -12.15 -17.53 12.12
N ILE A 53 -12.19 -17.46 10.78
CA ILE A 53 -13.42 -17.31 10.00
C ILE A 53 -14.00 -18.71 9.74
N ASP A 54 -15.12 -19.02 10.39
CA ASP A 54 -15.84 -20.30 10.26
C ASP A 54 -17.34 -20.06 10.00
N PRO A 55 -17.93 -20.56 8.89
CA PRO A 55 -17.25 -21.28 7.81
C PRO A 55 -16.44 -20.35 6.89
N PRO A 56 -15.32 -20.82 6.32
CA PRO A 56 -14.59 -20.07 5.31
C PRO A 56 -15.47 -19.89 4.07
N ASP A 57 -15.40 -18.71 3.46
CA ASP A 57 -16.18 -18.39 2.26
C ASP A 57 -15.30 -18.39 1.02
N PRO A 58 -15.40 -19.39 0.13
CA PRO A 58 -14.59 -19.50 -1.09
C PRO A 58 -14.84 -18.37 -2.10
N LYS A 59 -15.91 -17.58 -1.93
CA LYS A 59 -16.26 -16.46 -2.81
C LYS A 59 -15.90 -15.09 -2.22
N ALA A 60 -15.28 -15.07 -1.04
CA ALA A 60 -14.85 -13.81 -0.45
C ALA A 60 -13.78 -13.14 -1.32
N GLU A 61 -13.74 -11.82 -1.28
CA GLU A 61 -12.59 -11.08 -1.78
C GLU A 61 -11.59 -10.92 -0.64
N ILE A 62 -10.32 -11.24 -0.93
CA ILE A 62 -9.20 -10.96 -0.03
C ILE A 62 -8.41 -9.81 -0.66
N ILE A 63 -8.33 -8.70 0.07
CA ILE A 63 -7.57 -7.51 -0.34
C ILE A 63 -6.44 -7.33 0.67
N VAL A 64 -5.21 -7.22 0.20
CA VAL A 64 -4.05 -6.97 1.05
C VAL A 64 -3.57 -5.53 0.84
N ASP A 65 -3.35 -4.80 1.94
CA ASP A 65 -2.72 -3.48 1.93
C ASP A 65 -1.28 -3.61 2.44
N LEU A 66 -0.33 -3.36 1.54
CA LEU A 66 1.12 -3.46 1.79
C LEU A 66 1.84 -2.10 1.71
N ARG A 67 1.10 -0.98 1.70
CA ARG A 67 1.69 0.36 1.52
C ARG A 67 2.62 0.73 2.68
N ASP A 68 2.21 0.46 3.92
CA ASP A 68 3.03 0.67 5.11
C ASP A 68 3.65 -0.66 5.57
N ALA A 69 4.98 -0.75 5.53
CA ALA A 69 5.72 -1.92 5.98
C ALA A 69 5.49 -2.26 7.47
N ASN A 70 5.11 -1.29 8.29
CA ASN A 70 4.84 -1.46 9.72
C ASN A 70 3.35 -1.69 10.02
N ASN A 71 2.46 -1.44 9.06
CA ASN A 71 1.02 -1.52 9.24
C ASN A 71 0.33 -2.22 8.05
N GLN A 72 0.85 -3.40 7.71
CA GLN A 72 0.28 -4.23 6.66
C GLN A 72 -1.03 -4.86 7.14
N THR A 73 -2.05 -4.87 6.28
CA THR A 73 -3.38 -5.38 6.63
C THR A 73 -3.94 -6.29 5.55
N ILE A 74 -4.84 -7.17 5.96
CA ILE A 74 -5.63 -8.04 5.09
C ILE A 74 -7.10 -7.81 5.39
N SER A 75 -7.88 -7.56 4.34
CA SER A 75 -9.31 -7.34 4.39
C SER A 75 -10.03 -8.51 3.77
N ILE A 76 -11.01 -9.07 4.48
CA ILE A 76 -11.87 -10.17 4.02
C ILE A 76 -13.31 -9.81 4.38
N LYS A 77 -14.20 -9.72 3.39
CA LYS A 77 -15.62 -9.31 3.59
C LYS A 77 -15.77 -8.01 4.38
N SER A 78 -14.94 -7.01 4.09
CA SER A 78 -14.90 -5.72 4.80
C SER A 78 -14.47 -5.79 6.27
N ALA A 79 -14.03 -6.94 6.77
CA ALA A 79 -13.36 -7.07 8.06
C ALA A 79 -11.84 -6.95 7.86
N LEU A 80 -11.21 -6.13 8.69
CA LEU A 80 -9.79 -5.79 8.57
C LEU A 80 -8.98 -6.49 9.65
N TYR A 81 -7.93 -7.17 9.25
CA TYR A 81 -7.02 -7.90 10.13
C TYR A 81 -5.58 -7.44 9.90
N PRO A 82 -4.73 -7.43 10.95
CA PRO A 82 -3.31 -7.20 10.77
C PRO A 82 -2.68 -8.38 10.03
N MET A 83 -1.77 -8.13 9.08
CA MET A 83 -1.08 -9.22 8.37
C MET A 83 -0.29 -10.13 9.32
N LEU A 84 0.17 -9.60 10.45
CA LEU A 84 0.86 -10.36 11.49
C LEU A 84 -0.03 -11.42 12.17
N ALA A 85 -1.36 -11.36 12.01
CA ALA A 85 -2.25 -12.43 12.46
C ALA A 85 -2.04 -13.73 11.67
N LEU A 86 -1.54 -13.64 10.43
CA LEU A 86 -1.21 -14.82 9.63
C LEU A 86 0.18 -15.35 10.00
N PRO A 87 0.39 -16.68 10.02
CA PRO A 87 1.72 -17.28 10.19
C PRO A 87 2.71 -16.82 9.12
N ALA A 88 4.00 -16.74 9.47
CA ALA A 88 5.04 -16.26 8.56
C ALA A 88 5.13 -17.07 7.25
N GLU A 89 4.97 -18.39 7.34
CA GLU A 89 4.94 -19.30 6.18
C GLU A 89 3.79 -18.97 5.23
N MET A 90 2.63 -18.62 5.77
CA MET A 90 1.44 -18.27 4.99
C MET A 90 1.63 -16.91 4.31
N ARG A 91 2.19 -15.92 5.03
CA ARG A 91 2.51 -14.60 4.46
C ARG A 91 3.51 -14.70 3.31
N ALA A 92 4.50 -15.59 3.40
CA ALA A 92 5.49 -15.79 2.34
C ALA A 92 4.89 -16.38 1.05
N ARG A 93 3.72 -17.02 1.15
CA ARG A 93 2.99 -17.61 0.00
C ARG A 93 1.99 -16.65 -0.63
N ILE A 94 1.76 -15.48 -0.04
CA ILE A 94 0.88 -14.44 -0.61
C ILE A 94 1.65 -13.78 -1.75
N ILE A 95 1.23 -14.08 -2.98
CA ILE A 95 1.74 -13.45 -4.20
C ILE A 95 0.76 -12.35 -4.60
N THR A 96 1.32 -11.22 -5.00
CA THR A 96 0.58 -9.96 -5.10
C THR A 96 0.72 -9.38 -6.51
N TYR A 97 -0.37 -9.27 -7.27
CA TYR A 97 -0.43 -8.67 -8.61
C TYR A 97 -1.05 -7.25 -8.63
N PRO A 98 -0.34 -6.23 -9.14
CA PRO A 98 -0.89 -4.86 -9.16
C PRO A 98 -2.20 -4.84 -9.96
N PHE A 99 -3.23 -4.23 -9.38
CA PHE A 99 -4.50 -3.92 -10.06
C PHE A 99 -4.34 -2.83 -11.11
#